data_AF-A0A3P7CF32-F1
#
_entry.id   AF-A0A3P7CF32-F1
#
_cell.length_a   1.000
_cell.length_b   1.000
_cell.length_c   1.000
_cell.angle_alpha   90.00
_cell.angle_beta   90.00
_cell.angle_gamma   90.00
#
_symmetry.space_group_name_H-M   'P 1'
#
loop_
_entity.id
_entity.type
_entity.pdbx_description
1 polymer ?
#
loop_
_entity_poly.entity_id
_entity_poly.type
_entity_poly.pdbx_seq_one_letter_code
_entity_poly.pdbx_strand_id
1 'polypeptide(L)'
;MSLKKSNKVNLKRLKMFDDFSASVSVLKVSTYGRPTVKSFGLSCDGFMQIALNYAFYLLSRKFALSAETVPTRLFSNGRTETLRPLTNEMKNCLSGHSDARDRCIQLLKTACRRHQWLLLHAMTGKGVDRHLHALNLATQLRTHEVCRPRQLLSLF
;
A
#
# COMPACT_ATOMS: atom_id res chain seq x y z
N MET A 1 -6.73 39.21 37.57
CA MET A 1 -6.00 38.10 38.24
C MET A 1 -6.15 36.85 37.37
N SER A 2 -5.05 36.50 36.69
CA SER A 2 -4.72 35.26 35.95
C SER A 2 -5.79 34.42 35.22
N LEU A 3 -5.83 34.61 33.89
CA LEU A 3 -6.00 33.53 32.93
C LEU A 3 -4.65 32.80 32.75
N LYS A 4 -4.62 31.47 32.95
CA LYS A 4 -3.74 30.47 32.28
C LYS A 4 -3.96 29.09 32.91
N LYS A 5 -4.92 28.31 32.40
CA LYS A 5 -4.88 26.84 32.56
C LYS A 5 -4.02 26.29 31.43
N SER A 6 -2.78 25.97 31.77
CA SER A 6 -1.78 25.36 30.92
C SER A 6 -2.21 23.92 30.59
N ASN A 7 -2.70 23.69 29.36
CA ASN A 7 -2.82 22.35 28.81
C ASN A 7 -1.40 21.83 28.51
N LYS A 8 -0.80 21.14 29.49
CA LYS A 8 0.42 20.36 29.30
C LYS A 8 0.11 19.22 28.32
N VAL A 9 0.27 19.50 27.03
CA VAL A 9 0.38 18.46 26.00
C VAL A 9 1.52 17.55 26.42
N ASN A 10 1.26 16.24 26.43
CA ASN A 10 2.15 15.22 26.94
C ASN A 10 3.41 15.14 26.06
N LEU A 11 4.44 15.91 26.42
CA LEU A 11 5.72 16.08 25.69
C LEU A 11 6.46 14.77 25.39
N LYS A 12 6.10 13.65 26.04
CA LYS A 12 6.70 12.33 25.78
C LYS A 12 6.35 11.79 24.38
N ARG A 13 5.26 12.22 23.75
CA ARG A 13 4.86 11.76 22.41
C ARG A 13 5.62 12.48 21.27
N LEU A 14 6.15 13.66 21.55
CA LEU A 14 6.88 14.49 20.57
C LEU A 14 8.34 14.03 20.40
N LYS A 15 8.98 13.50 21.45
CA LYS A 15 10.37 13.03 21.39
C LYS A 15 10.62 11.84 20.46
N MET A 16 9.56 11.15 20.01
CA MET A 16 9.70 10.01 19.10
C MET A 16 9.81 10.42 17.62
N PHE A 17 9.55 11.69 17.29
CA PHE A 17 9.65 12.22 15.93
C PHE A 17 11.00 12.87 15.62
N ASP A 18 11.71 13.37 16.64
CA ASP A 18 12.98 14.10 16.45
C ASP A 18 14.16 13.19 16.07
N ASP A 19 14.03 11.87 16.27
CA ASP A 19 15.07 10.88 15.93
C ASP A 19 14.90 10.27 14.51
N PHE A 20 13.91 10.70 13.73
CA PHE A 20 13.70 10.21 12.37
C PHE A 20 14.63 10.92 11.38
N SER A 21 15.87 10.43 11.27
CA SER A 21 16.77 10.82 10.19
C SER A 21 16.25 10.27 8.86
N ALA A 22 15.51 11.08 8.11
CA ALA A 22 15.02 10.73 6.79
C ALA A 22 16.16 10.80 5.77
N SER A 23 16.77 9.66 5.44
CA SER A 23 17.71 9.57 4.32
C SER A 23 16.93 9.36 3.01
N VAL A 24 17.17 10.26 2.05
CA VAL A 24 16.56 10.18 0.71
C VAL A 24 17.63 9.78 -0.29
N SER A 25 17.35 8.74 -1.09
CA SER A 25 18.21 8.33 -2.19
C SER A 25 17.40 8.26 -3.49
N VAL A 26 18.03 8.63 -4.61
CA VAL A 26 17.40 8.61 -5.94
C VAL A 26 18.16 7.61 -6.81
N LEU A 27 17.46 6.58 -7.26
CA LEU A 27 18.00 5.58 -8.18
C LEU A 27 17.44 5.81 -9.59
N LYS A 28 18.32 6.14 -10.55
CA LYS A 28 17.97 6.23 -11.97
C LYS A 28 18.41 4.95 -12.69
N VAL A 29 17.45 4.19 -13.20
CA VAL A 29 17.72 3.01 -14.02
C VAL A 29 17.65 3.40 -15.49
N SER A 30 18.76 3.27 -16.22
CA SER A 30 18.88 3.61 -17.65
C SER A 30 18.95 2.38 -18.58
N THR A 31 19.10 1.18 -18.02
CA THR A 31 19.33 -0.06 -18.77
C THR A 31 18.08 -0.62 -19.43
N TYR A 32 16.90 -0.34 -18.87
CA TYR A 32 15.61 -0.76 -19.42
C TYR A 32 14.51 0.20 -18.97
N GLY A 33 13.32 0.07 -19.57
CA GLY A 33 12.16 0.86 -19.19
C GLY A 33 10.84 0.22 -19.59
N ARG A 34 9.79 1.05 -19.65
CA ARG A 34 8.44 0.63 -20.01
C ARG A 34 8.36 -0.21 -21.32
N PRO A 35 9.05 0.15 -22.43
CA PRO A 35 8.97 -0.65 -23.66
C PRO A 35 9.50 -2.08 -23.47
N THR A 36 10.62 -2.23 -22.76
CA THR A 36 11.25 -3.52 -22.46
C THR A 36 10.36 -4.40 -21.58
N VAL A 37 9.77 -3.85 -20.51
CA VAL A 37 8.89 -4.64 -19.63
C VAL A 37 7.63 -5.09 -20.39
N LYS A 38 7.11 -4.22 -21.26
CA LYS A 38 5.95 -4.57 -22.10
C LYS A 38 6.26 -5.63 -23.15
N SER A 39 7.46 -5.67 -23.73
CA SER A 39 7.82 -6.71 -24.71
C SER A 39 7.83 -8.11 -24.09
N PHE A 40 8.00 -8.23 -22.77
CA PHE A 40 7.86 -9.49 -22.04
C PHE A 40 6.42 -9.89 -21.70
N GLY A 41 5.43 -9.06 -22.08
CA GLY A 41 4.01 -9.28 -21.78
C GLY A 41 3.66 -9.08 -20.30
N LEU A 42 4.43 -8.24 -19.58
CA LEU A 42 4.22 -7.95 -18.17
C LEU A 42 3.63 -6.55 -17.95
N SER A 43 2.83 -6.40 -16.90
CA SER A 43 2.45 -5.07 -16.39
C SER A 43 3.70 -4.38 -15.83
N CYS A 44 3.96 -3.13 -16.24
CA CYS A 44 5.09 -2.37 -15.72
C CYS A 44 4.96 -2.10 -14.22
N ASP A 45 3.75 -1.81 -13.78
CA ASP A 45 3.46 -1.54 -12.36
C ASP A 45 3.66 -2.79 -11.51
N GLY A 46 3.06 -3.92 -11.94
CA GLY A 46 3.26 -5.21 -11.28
C GLY A 46 4.73 -5.66 -11.27
N PHE A 47 5.47 -5.43 -12.35
CA PHE A 47 6.91 -5.70 -12.41
C PHE A 47 7.69 -4.87 -11.37
N MET A 48 7.42 -3.56 -11.26
CA MET A 48 8.06 -2.70 -10.27
C MET A 48 7.71 -3.11 -8.84
N GLN A 49 6.45 -3.46 -8.59
CA GLN A 49 6.01 -3.92 -7.27
C GLN A 49 6.69 -5.24 -6.87
N ILE A 50 6.87 -6.19 -7.80
CA ILE A 50 7.65 -7.40 -7.54
C ILE A 50 9.11 -7.05 -7.27
N ALA A 51 9.73 -6.19 -8.08
CA ALA A 51 11.13 -5.79 -7.90
C ALA A 51 11.38 -5.16 -6.51
N LEU A 52 10.47 -4.29 -6.06
CA LEU A 52 10.55 -3.67 -4.72
C LEU A 52 10.41 -4.70 -3.59
N ASN A 53 9.42 -5.58 -3.67
CA ASN A 53 9.22 -6.62 -2.67
C ASN A 53 10.36 -7.65 -2.68
N TYR A 54 10.96 -7.93 -3.85
CA TYR A 54 12.11 -8.81 -3.99
C TYR A 54 13.38 -8.20 -3.39
N ALA A 55 13.67 -6.92 -3.67
CA ALA A 55 14.78 -6.21 -3.04
C ALA A 55 14.66 -6.26 -1.51
N PHE A 56 13.46 -6.00 -0.97
CA PHE A 56 13.22 -6.13 0.47
C PHE A 56 13.43 -7.56 0.98
N TYR A 57 12.94 -8.56 0.25
CA TYR A 57 13.09 -9.97 0.61
C TYR A 57 14.56 -10.41 0.61
N LEU A 58 15.37 -9.95 -0.34
CA LEU A 58 16.80 -10.23 -0.38
C LEU A 58 17.55 -9.63 0.82
N LEU A 59 17.20 -8.40 1.20
CA LEU A 59 17.86 -7.69 2.31
C LEU A 59 17.45 -8.25 3.68
N SER A 60 16.17 -8.56 3.87
CA SER A 60 15.61 -8.89 5.19
C SER A 60 15.32 -10.37 5.41
N ARG A 61 15.28 -11.17 4.35
CA ARG A 61 14.77 -12.55 4.32
C ARG A 61 13.35 -12.70 4.85
N LYS A 62 12.58 -11.61 4.85
CA LYS A 62 11.19 -11.54 5.28
C LYS A 62 10.32 -10.97 4.16
N PHE A 63 9.03 -11.26 4.24
CA PHE A 63 8.05 -10.71 3.31
C PHE A 63 7.60 -9.32 3.78
N ALA A 64 7.59 -8.33 2.88
CA ALA A 64 7.11 -7.00 3.19
C ALA A 64 5.59 -6.95 3.24
N LEU A 65 5.03 -6.43 4.33
CA LEU A 65 3.63 -6.01 4.41
C LEU A 65 3.49 -4.62 3.76
N SER A 66 3.75 -4.55 2.46
CA SER A 66 3.66 -3.31 1.68
C SER A 66 2.19 -2.93 1.42
N ALA A 67 1.97 -1.63 1.24
CA ALA A 67 0.70 -1.06 0.87
C ALA A 67 0.92 -0.14 -0.34
N GLU A 68 0.07 -0.29 -1.33
CA GLU A 68 0.07 0.53 -2.54
C GLU A 68 -1.20 1.37 -2.59
N THR A 69 -1.03 2.64 -2.93
CA THR A 69 -2.15 3.58 -3.05
C THR A 69 -2.75 3.47 -4.44
N VAL A 70 -4.04 3.12 -4.52
CA VAL A 70 -4.75 2.97 -5.79
C VAL A 70 -5.82 4.05 -5.92
N PRO A 71 -5.83 4.88 -6.97
CA PRO A 71 -6.86 5.91 -7.14
C PRO A 71 -8.21 5.28 -7.53
N THR A 72 -9.30 5.76 -6.92
CA THR A 72 -10.69 5.31 -7.19
C THR A 72 -11.49 6.37 -7.96
N ARG A 73 -10.84 7.05 -8.92
CA ARG A 73 -11.40 8.18 -9.68
C ARG A 73 -12.60 7.83 -10.57
N LEU A 74 -12.96 6.55 -10.69
CA LEU A 74 -14.18 6.11 -11.36
C LEU A 74 -15.45 6.50 -10.58
N PHE A 75 -15.33 6.81 -9.29
CA PHE A 75 -16.44 7.20 -8.42
C PHE A 75 -16.42 8.70 -8.13
N SER A 76 -17.60 9.30 -7.93
CA SER A 76 -17.72 10.69 -7.49
C SER A 76 -17.02 10.88 -6.14
N ASN A 77 -16.19 11.92 -6.03
CA ASN A 77 -15.33 12.19 -4.87
C ASN A 77 -14.38 11.02 -4.51
N GLY A 78 -14.11 10.12 -5.46
CA GLY A 78 -13.21 8.99 -5.26
C GLY A 78 -11.78 9.46 -4.98
N ARG A 79 -11.25 9.10 -3.79
CA ARG A 79 -9.85 9.31 -3.42
C ARG A 79 -9.04 8.07 -3.76
N THR A 80 -8.79 7.22 -2.76
CA THR A 80 -7.90 6.07 -2.89
C THR A 80 -8.39 4.85 -2.12
N GLU A 81 -8.11 3.68 -2.67
CA GLU A 81 -8.17 2.37 -2.03
C GLU A 81 -6.74 1.88 -1.75
N THR A 82 -6.59 0.95 -0.81
CA THR A 82 -5.32 0.28 -0.51
C THR A 82 -5.24 -1.04 -1.26
N LEU A 83 -4.19 -1.21 -2.07
CA LEU A 83 -3.80 -2.51 -2.60
C LEU A 83 -2.74 -3.14 -1.71
N ARG A 84 -2.89 -4.43 -1.42
CA ARG A 84 -1.93 -5.23 -0.66
C ARG A 84 -1.24 -6.21 -1.63
N PRO A 85 -0.01 -5.92 -2.10
CA PRO A 85 0.62 -6.69 -3.17
C PRO A 85 1.21 -8.02 -2.67
N LEU A 86 1.40 -8.17 -1.35
CA LEU A 86 1.86 -9.41 -0.73
C LEU A 86 0.78 -10.50 -0.77
N THR A 87 0.64 -11.11 -1.94
CA THR A 87 -0.19 -12.27 -2.23
C THR A 87 0.60 -13.56 -2.11
N ASN A 88 -0.08 -14.72 -2.21
CA ASN A 88 0.61 -16.01 -2.27
C ASN A 88 1.44 -16.13 -3.55
N GLU A 89 0.95 -15.59 -4.66
CA GLU A 89 1.65 -15.54 -5.95
C GLU A 89 2.90 -14.68 -5.86
N MET A 90 2.82 -13.53 -5.19
CA MET A 90 3.98 -12.71 -4.86
C MET A 90 4.98 -13.52 -4.02
N LYS A 91 4.56 -14.11 -2.90
CA LYS A 91 5.45 -14.91 -2.02
C LYS A 91 6.17 -16.01 -2.79
N ASN A 92 5.43 -16.78 -3.59
CA ASN A 92 5.98 -17.87 -4.41
C ASN A 92 7.00 -17.34 -5.43
N CYS A 93 6.74 -16.19 -6.05
CA CYS A 93 7.69 -15.55 -6.95
C CYS A 93 8.98 -15.11 -6.24
N LEU A 94 8.88 -14.59 -5.00
CA LEU A 94 10.05 -14.14 -4.25
C LEU A 94 10.87 -15.32 -3.72
N SER A 95 10.22 -16.38 -3.22
CA SER A 95 10.91 -17.56 -2.69
C SER A 95 11.49 -18.45 -3.79
N GLY A 96 10.78 -18.60 -4.91
CA GLY A 96 11.18 -19.44 -6.05
C GLY A 96 12.16 -18.77 -7.02
N HIS A 97 12.90 -17.74 -6.59
CA HIS A 97 13.84 -17.00 -7.45
C HIS A 97 15.05 -17.84 -7.91
N SER A 98 15.34 -18.93 -7.19
CA SER A 98 16.43 -19.88 -7.48
C SER A 98 15.96 -21.15 -8.19
N ASP A 99 14.68 -21.23 -8.59
CA ASP A 99 14.16 -22.37 -9.34
C ASP A 99 14.72 -22.39 -10.78
N ALA A 100 14.39 -23.45 -11.53
CA ALA A 100 14.70 -23.51 -12.95
C ALA A 100 14.15 -22.28 -13.70
N ARG A 101 14.88 -21.81 -14.72
CA ARG A 101 14.58 -20.56 -15.45
C ARG A 101 13.12 -20.45 -15.88
N ASP A 102 12.56 -21.51 -16.46
CA ASP A 102 11.17 -21.51 -16.93
C ASP A 102 10.18 -21.37 -15.78
N ARG A 103 10.48 -21.97 -14.63
CA ARG A 103 9.68 -21.85 -13.42
C ARG A 103 9.71 -20.43 -12.87
N CYS A 104 10.88 -19.80 -12.80
CA CYS A 104 11.02 -18.40 -12.39
C CYS A 104 10.19 -17.46 -13.29
N ILE A 105 10.25 -17.66 -14.61
CA ILE A 105 9.47 -16.86 -15.58
C ILE A 105 7.96 -17.06 -15.36
N GLN A 106 7.50 -18.29 -15.13
CA GLN A 106 6.09 -18.58 -14.86
C GLN A 106 5.60 -17.94 -13.56
N LEU A 107 6.40 -18.01 -12.50
CA LEU A 107 6.09 -17.39 -11.21
C LEU A 107 6.00 -15.87 -11.34
N LEU A 108 6.96 -15.24 -12.03
CA LEU A 108 6.95 -13.80 -12.31
C LEU A 108 5.70 -13.37 -13.08
N LYS A 109 5.37 -14.07 -14.17
CA LYS A 109 4.16 -13.79 -14.97
C LYS A 109 2.88 -13.94 -14.14
N THR A 110 2.83 -14.92 -13.26
CA THR A 110 1.66 -15.18 -12.42
C THR A 110 1.48 -14.11 -11.34
N ALA A 111 2.57 -13.72 -10.66
CA ALA A 111 2.55 -12.64 -9.70
C ALA A 111 2.16 -11.29 -10.33
N CYS A 112 2.71 -10.97 -11.51
CA CYS A 112 2.34 -9.75 -12.26
C CYS A 112 0.84 -9.73 -12.61
N ARG A 113 0.31 -10.85 -13.12
CA ARG A 113 -1.12 -10.95 -13.45
C ARG A 113 -2.00 -10.80 -12.22
N ARG A 114 -1.62 -11.42 -11.10
CA ARG A 114 -2.35 -11.32 -9.83
C ARG A 114 -2.37 -9.89 -9.31
N HIS A 115 -1.23 -9.21 -9.34
CA HIS A 115 -1.11 -7.81 -8.95
C HIS A 115 -1.99 -6.91 -9.82
N GLN A 116 -1.94 -7.05 -11.15
CA GLN A 116 -2.79 -6.29 -12.06
C GLN A 116 -4.29 -6.53 -11.81
N TRP A 117 -4.68 -7.78 -11.52
CA TRP A 117 -6.05 -8.11 -11.16
C TRP A 117 -6.49 -7.38 -9.88
N LEU A 118 -5.63 -7.35 -8.85
CA LEU A 118 -5.90 -6.62 -7.61
C LEU A 118 -6.01 -5.12 -7.84
N LEU A 119 -5.14 -4.56 -8.68
CA LEU A 119 -5.15 -3.14 -9.05
C LEU A 119 -6.50 -2.75 -9.66
N LEU A 120 -7.00 -3.53 -10.62
CA LEU A 120 -8.31 -3.29 -11.23
C LEU A 120 -9.46 -3.42 -10.23
N HIS A 121 -9.39 -4.39 -9.30
CA HIS A 121 -10.40 -4.55 -8.25
C HIS A 121 -10.41 -3.35 -7.29
N ALA A 122 -9.25 -2.91 -6.83
CA ALA A 122 -9.13 -1.73 -5.98
C ALA A 122 -9.63 -0.47 -6.70
N MET A 123 -9.25 -0.24 -7.97
CA MET A 123 -9.70 0.89 -8.78
C MET A 123 -11.22 0.93 -8.95
N THR A 124 -11.86 -0.25 -9.05
CA THR A 124 -13.31 -0.40 -9.25
C THR A 124 -14.09 -0.56 -7.93
N GLY A 125 -13.50 -0.19 -6.79
CA GLY A 125 -14.21 -0.16 -5.50
C GLY A 125 -14.47 -1.56 -4.90
N LYS A 126 -13.75 -2.58 -5.37
CA LYS A 126 -13.81 -3.95 -4.85
C LYS A 126 -12.66 -4.25 -3.89
N GLY A 127 -11.98 -3.22 -3.40
CA GLY A 127 -11.01 -3.33 -2.30
C GLY A 127 -11.71 -3.57 -0.97
N VAL A 128 -10.95 -4.03 0.02
CA VAL A 128 -11.47 -4.39 1.34
C VAL A 128 -11.09 -3.38 2.42
N ASP A 129 -9.97 -2.68 2.24
CA ASP A 129 -9.40 -1.81 3.27
C ASP A 129 -10.31 -0.64 3.62
N ARG A 130 -10.82 0.10 2.63
CA ARG A 130 -11.78 1.19 2.91
C ARG A 130 -13.13 0.68 3.43
N HIS A 131 -13.56 -0.51 3.01
CA HIS A 131 -14.79 -1.12 3.52
C HIS A 131 -14.67 -1.46 5.01
N LEU A 132 -13.60 -2.15 5.41
CA LEU A 132 -13.35 -2.48 6.83
C LEU A 132 -13.13 -1.22 7.66
N HIS A 133 -12.46 -0.21 7.11
CA HIS A 133 -12.30 1.06 7.78
C HIS A 133 -13.64 1.75 8.04
N ALA A 134 -14.53 1.80 7.05
CA ALA A 134 -15.87 2.35 7.19
C ALA A 134 -16.71 1.61 8.25
N LEU A 135 -16.63 0.27 8.29
CA LEU A 135 -17.30 -0.53 9.32
C LEU A 135 -16.77 -0.21 10.72
N ASN A 136 -15.45 -0.09 10.88
CA ASN A 136 -14.85 0.28 12.17
C ASN A 136 -15.24 1.69 12.62
N LEU A 137 -15.35 2.65 11.70
CA LEU A 137 -15.85 3.98 12.03
C LEU A 137 -17.34 3.92 12.44
N ALA A 138 -18.15 3.15 11.72
CA ALA A 138 -19.57 3.01 12.03
C ALA A 138 -19.81 2.41 13.42
N THR A 139 -19.01 1.43 13.87
CA THR A 139 -19.14 0.87 15.22
C THR A 139 -18.76 1.89 16.29
N GLN A 140 -17.69 2.65 16.09
CA GLN A 140 -17.27 3.72 17.01
C GLN A 140 -18.30 4.83 17.13
N LEU A 141 -18.97 5.17 16.02
CA LEU A 141 -20.03 6.19 16.01
C LEU A 141 -21.32 5.69 16.69
N ARG A 142 -21.60 4.39 16.68
CA ARG A 142 -22.79 3.81 17.35
C ARG A 142 -22.64 3.74 18.87
N THR A 143 -21.41 3.68 19.39
CA THR A 143 -21.16 3.65 20.84
C THR A 143 -21.24 5.03 21.51
N HIS A 144 -21.39 6.11 20.74
CA HIS A 144 -21.67 7.44 21.24
C HIS A 144 -23.13 7.80 20.91
N GLU A 145 -23.97 8.04 21.92
CA GLU A 145 -25.43 8.31 21.82
C GLU A 145 -25.87 9.52 20.97
N VAL A 146 -25.03 10.12 20.13
CA VAL A 146 -25.41 11.28 19.32
C VAL A 146 -24.73 11.24 17.95
N CYS A 147 -25.25 10.43 17.03
CA CYS A 147 -24.83 10.48 15.63
C CYS A 147 -25.46 11.70 14.94
N ARG A 148 -24.81 12.87 15.01
CA ARG A 148 -25.20 14.04 14.19
C ARG A 148 -24.70 13.84 12.76
N PRO A 149 -25.56 13.91 11.72
CA PRO A 149 -25.21 13.62 10.32
C PRO A 149 -24.06 14.45 9.71
N ARG A 150 -23.65 15.56 10.35
CA ARG A 150 -22.68 16.53 9.81
C ARG A 150 -21.20 16.22 10.03
N GLN A 151 -20.84 15.25 10.88
CA GLN A 151 -19.42 14.96 11.19
C GLN A 151 -18.77 13.91 10.27
N LEU A 152 -19.54 13.24 9.42
CA LEU A 152 -19.02 12.20 8.53
C LEU A 152 -18.23 12.74 7.33
N LEU A 153 -18.53 13.97 6.87
CA LEU A 153 -17.89 14.56 5.69
C LEU A 153 -16.47 15.09 5.95
N SER A 154 -16.05 15.27 7.20
CA SER A 154 -14.69 15.73 7.55
C SER A 154 -13.68 14.61 7.75
N LEU A 155 -14.10 13.34 7.64
CA LEU A 155 -13.27 12.15 7.88
C LEU A 155 -12.80 11.45 6.60
N PHE A 156 -13.19 11.96 5.42
CA PHE A 156 -12.84 11.40 4.11
C PHE A 156 -12.12 12.41 3.22
#